data_AF-A0A8J1LRC6-F1
#
_entry.id   AF-A0A8J1LRC6-F1
#
_cell.length_a   1.000
_cell.length_b   1.000
_cell.length_c   1.000
_cell.angle_alpha   90.00
_cell.angle_beta   90.00
_cell.angle_gamma   90.00
#
_symmetry.space_group_name_H-M   'P 1'
#
loop_
_entity.id
_entity.type
_entity.pdbx_description
1 polymer ?
#
loop_
_entity_poly.entity_id
_entity_poly.type
_entity_poly.pdbx_seq_one_letter_code
_entity_poly.pdbx_strand_id
1 'polypeptide(L)'
;MDIDMIGRLLLNDIFNRIASKKLIISRISFIGFSLGNLIIRSALGRPEFDCYRGNLHTYLSFGGPHMGLLYHNMFLVKTGRDLLATLLYY
;
A
#
# COMPACT_ATOMS: atom_id res chain seq x y z
N MET A 1 13.14 -4.82 6.02
CA MET A 1 12.79 -3.87 4.95
C MET A 1 12.20 -2.63 5.61
N ASP A 2 12.81 -1.47 5.43
CA ASP A 2 12.37 -0.22 6.06
C ASP A 2 11.29 0.44 5.19
N ILE A 3 10.03 0.31 5.63
CA ILE A 3 8.86 0.83 4.92
C ILE A 3 8.88 2.37 4.87
N ASP A 4 9.44 3.02 5.89
CA ASP A 4 9.48 4.49 5.97
C ASP A 4 10.52 5.08 5.03
N MET A 5 11.67 4.43 4.90
CA MET A 5 12.64 4.76 3.85
C MET A 5 12.00 4.65 2.46
N ILE A 6 11.27 3.56 2.20
CA ILE A 6 10.68 3.32 0.88
C ILE A 6 9.51 4.28 0.60
N GLY A 7 8.71 4.60 1.62
CA GLY A 7 7.67 5.62 1.53
C GLY A 7 8.25 6.99 1.15
N ARG A 8 9.41 7.36 1.71
CA ARG A 8 10.14 8.58 1.32
C ARG A 8 10.62 8.56 -0.13
N LEU A 9 11.20 7.45 -0.57
CA LEU A 9 11.68 7.30 -1.95
C LEU A 9 10.53 7.41 -2.95
N LEU A 10 9.41 6.74 -2.70
CA LEU A 10 8.20 6.84 -3.51
C LEU A 10 7.73 8.30 -3.65
N LEU A 11 7.70 9.03 -2.54
CA LEU A 11 7.26 10.42 -2.52
C LEU A 11 8.21 11.33 -3.31
N ASN A 12 9.52 11.13 -3.18
CA ASN A 12 10.51 11.83 -3.99
C ASN A 12 10.32 11.56 -5.49
N ASP A 13 10.08 10.31 -5.89
CA ASP A 13 9.84 9.95 -7.28
C ASP A 13 8.58 10.63 -7.85
N ILE A 14 7.50 10.70 -7.04
CA ILE A 14 6.29 11.42 -7.42
C ILE A 14 6.59 12.90 -7.64
N PHE A 15 7.31 13.55 -6.71
CA PHE A 15 7.64 14.97 -6.81
C PHE A 15 8.57 15.28 -7.98
N ASN A 16 9.59 14.44 -8.19
CA ASN A 16 10.48 14.54 -9.34
C ASN A 16 9.69 14.42 -10.65
N ARG A 17 8.71 13.51 -10.73
CA ARG A 17 7.86 13.36 -11.91
C ARG A 17 6.96 14.57 -12.14
N ILE A 18 6.37 15.13 -11.09
CA ILE A 18 5.54 16.33 -11.16
C ILE A 18 6.37 17.53 -11.62
N ALA A 19 7.53 17.73 -11.02
CA ALA A 19 8.44 18.84 -11.33
C ALA A 19 9.01 18.72 -12.75
N SER A 20 9.53 17.55 -13.12
CA SER A 20 10.08 17.27 -14.46
C SER A 20 9.06 17.54 -15.57
N LYS A 21 7.79 17.18 -15.33
CA LYS A 21 6.71 17.36 -16.31
C LYS A 21 5.93 18.67 -16.13
N LYS A 22 6.30 19.52 -15.16
CA LYS A 22 5.60 20.77 -14.80
C LYS A 22 4.08 20.59 -14.66
N LEU A 23 3.66 19.51 -13.99
CA LEU A 23 2.25 19.16 -13.86
C LEU A 23 1.57 20.03 -12.79
N ILE A 24 0.39 20.55 -13.11
CA ILE A 24 -0.53 21.12 -12.12
C ILE A 24 -1.46 20.00 -11.66
N ILE A 25 -1.38 19.65 -10.39
CA ILE A 25 -2.09 18.50 -9.85
C ILE A 25 -3.39 18.95 -9.20
N SER A 26 -4.52 18.60 -9.82
CA SER A 26 -5.86 18.82 -9.26
C SER A 26 -6.39 17.60 -8.52
N ARG A 27 -5.99 16.38 -8.92
CA ARG A 27 -6.44 15.12 -8.32
C ARG A 27 -5.33 14.07 -8.33
N ILE A 28 -5.15 13.38 -7.20
CA ILE A 28 -4.24 12.24 -7.04
C ILE A 28 -5.06 11.04 -6.56
N SER A 29 -4.74 9.85 -7.07
CA SER A 29 -5.28 8.59 -6.57
C SER A 29 -4.21 7.52 -6.54
N PHE A 30 -4.30 6.63 -5.56
CA PHE A 30 -3.34 5.54 -5.34
C PHE A 30 -4.06 4.19 -5.35
N ILE A 31 -3.41 3.19 -5.94
CA ILE A 31 -3.81 1.79 -5.84
C ILE A 31 -2.66 1.04 -5.19
N GLY A 32 -2.91 0.46 -4.01
CA GLY A 32 -1.93 -0.35 -3.30
C GLY A 32 -2.28 -1.83 -3.37
N PHE A 33 -1.26 -2.66 -3.61
CA PHE A 33 -1.37 -4.12 -3.59
C PHE A 33 -0.38 -4.71 -2.61
N SER A 34 -0.82 -5.66 -1.77
CA SER A 34 0.05 -6.36 -0.80
C SER A 34 0.88 -5.35 0.02
N LEU A 35 2.22 -5.47 0.02
CA LEU A 35 3.16 -4.58 0.68
C LEU A 35 3.10 -3.12 0.21
N GLY A 36 2.69 -2.89 -1.04
CA GLY A 36 2.49 -1.55 -1.59
C GLY A 36 1.49 -0.72 -0.78
N ASN A 37 0.54 -1.37 -0.08
CA ASN A 37 -0.37 -0.68 0.83
C ASN A 37 0.35 -0.04 2.01
N LEU A 38 1.32 -0.72 2.60
CA LEU A 38 2.09 -0.17 3.74
C LEU A 38 3.02 0.95 3.26
N ILE A 39 3.62 0.79 2.09
CA ILE A 39 4.47 1.82 1.48
C ILE A 39 3.68 3.09 1.16
N ILE A 40 2.52 2.96 0.50
CA ILE A 40 1.65 4.10 0.19
C ILE A 40 1.16 4.76 1.48
N ARG A 41 0.71 3.98 2.48
CA ARG A 41 0.29 4.53 3.77
C ARG A 41 1.41 5.29 4.48
N SER A 42 2.63 4.77 4.46
CA SER A 42 3.79 5.49 5.00
C SER A 42 4.01 6.81 4.24
N ALA A 43 4.01 6.79 2.89
CA ALA A 43 4.16 8.00 2.07
C ALA A 43 3.07 9.06 2.32
N LEU A 44 1.81 8.66 2.44
CA LEU A 44 0.67 9.56 2.70
C LEU A 44 0.64 10.13 4.13
N GLY A 45 1.37 9.50 5.06
CA GLY A 45 1.51 9.95 6.44
C GLY A 45 2.63 10.96 6.67
N ARG A 46 3.47 11.24 5.66
CA ARG A 46 4.63 12.12 5.81
C ARG A 46 4.24 13.58 5.54
N PRO A 47 4.81 14.55 6.29
CA PRO A 47 4.46 15.96 6.15
C PRO A 47 4.79 16.51 4.76
N GLU A 48 5.76 15.92 4.06
CA GLU A 48 6.09 16.32 2.70
C GLU A 48 4.90 16.16 1.73
N PHE A 49 3.96 15.24 2.01
CA PHE A 49 2.76 15.04 1.19
C PHE A 49 1.65 16.08 1.46
N ASP A 50 1.75 16.89 2.52
CA ASP A 50 0.63 17.73 2.98
C ASP A 50 0.17 18.75 1.92
N CYS A 51 1.09 19.23 1.07
CA CYS A 51 0.78 20.12 -0.05
C CYS A 51 -0.16 19.49 -1.10
N TYR A 52 -0.23 18.16 -1.18
CA TYR A 52 -1.12 17.43 -2.07
C TYR A 52 -2.26 16.71 -1.34
N ARG A 53 -2.35 16.84 -0.01
CA ARG A 53 -3.34 16.14 0.81
C ARG A 53 -4.77 16.51 0.42
N GLY A 54 -5.02 17.78 0.08
CA GLY A 54 -6.30 18.25 -0.44
C GLY A 54 -6.65 17.72 -1.83
N ASN A 55 -5.66 17.25 -2.59
CA ASN A 55 -5.85 16.68 -3.93
C ASN A 55 -5.99 15.15 -3.91
N LEU A 56 -5.77 14.50 -2.75
CA LEU A 56 -5.93 13.07 -2.60
C LEU A 56 -7.41 12.69 -2.60
N HIS A 57 -7.85 12.00 -3.65
CA HIS A 57 -9.27 11.70 -3.84
C HIS A 57 -9.64 10.25 -3.54
N THR A 58 -8.76 9.32 -3.92
CA THR A 58 -9.02 7.90 -3.70
C THR A 58 -7.72 7.18 -3.39
N TYR A 59 -7.75 6.39 -2.33
CA TYR A 59 -6.75 5.37 -2.05
C TYR A 59 -7.47 4.03 -2.00
N LEU A 60 -7.18 3.16 -2.98
CA LEU A 60 -7.75 1.84 -3.08
C LEU A 60 -6.71 0.80 -2.72
N SER A 61 -7.06 -0.13 -1.84
CA SER A 61 -6.16 -1.16 -1.37
C SER A 61 -6.68 -2.57 -1.65
N PHE A 62 -5.84 -3.40 -2.27
CA PHE A 62 -6.12 -4.80 -2.55
C PHE A 62 -5.14 -5.73 -1.82
N GLY A 63 -5.66 -6.74 -1.14
CA GLY A 63 -4.85 -7.80 -0.52
C GLY A 63 -3.77 -7.32 0.45
N GLY A 64 -3.96 -6.13 1.04
CA GLY A 64 -3.00 -5.52 1.96
C GLY A 64 -3.22 -5.97 3.41
N PRO A 65 -2.17 -6.07 4.23
CA PRO A 65 -2.33 -6.19 5.67
C PRO A 65 -2.86 -4.86 6.23
N HIS A 66 -4.19 -4.72 6.33
CA HIS A 66 -4.85 -3.50 6.80
C HIS A 66 -4.84 -3.35 8.32
N MET A 67 -4.75 -4.46 9.04
CA MET A 67 -4.57 -4.57 10.50
C MET A 67 -3.39 -5.49 10.79
N GLY A 68 -2.21 -4.89 10.99
CA GLY A 68 -0.94 -5.60 11.13
C GLY A 68 -1.04 -6.81 12.05
N LEU A 69 -0.59 -7.97 11.56
CA LEU A 69 -0.17 -9.13 12.35
C LEU A 69 -1.05 -9.66 13.51
N LEU A 70 -2.27 -9.18 13.76
CA LEU A 70 -3.15 -9.75 14.80
C LEU A 70 -3.73 -11.13 14.41
N TYR A 71 -3.59 -11.53 13.15
CA TYR A 71 -4.00 -12.86 12.64
C TYR A 71 -2.83 -13.74 12.20
N HIS A 72 -1.61 -13.51 12.71
CA HIS A 72 -0.43 -14.30 12.36
C HIS A 72 -0.55 -15.82 12.69
N ASN A 73 -1.62 -16.28 13.34
CA ASN A 73 -1.85 -17.72 13.61
C ASN A 73 -3.08 -18.36 12.96
N MET A 74 -3.96 -17.64 12.26
CA MET A 74 -5.20 -18.26 11.75
C MET A 74 -5.32 -18.38 10.24
N PHE A 75 -4.67 -17.52 9.44
CA PHE A 75 -4.81 -17.61 7.99
C PHE A 75 -3.96 -18.73 7.37
N LEU A 76 -2.74 -18.96 7.87
CA LEU A 76 -1.89 -20.06 7.40
C LEU A 76 -2.51 -21.44 7.71
N VAL A 77 -3.22 -21.56 8.83
CA VAL A 77 -3.89 -22.81 9.24
C VAL A 77 -5.22 -23.00 8.50
N LYS A 78 -5.93 -21.94 8.14
CA LYS A 78 -7.22 -22.05 7.44
C LYS A 78 -7.03 -22.38 5.95
N THR A 79 -6.12 -21.69 5.27
CA THR A 79 -5.79 -22.00 3.86
C THR A 79 -5.06 -23.35 3.73
N GLY A 80 -4.31 -23.77 4.75
CA GLY A 80 -3.68 -25.09 4.82
C GLY A 80 -4.68 -26.24 5.04
N ARG A 81 -5.72 -26.05 5.88
CA ARG A 81 -6.74 -27.08 6.10
C ARG A 81 -7.67 -27.27 4.89
N ASP A 82 -8.03 -26.20 4.20
CA ASP A 82 -8.90 -26.30 3.02
C ASP A 82 -8.17 -26.97 1.84
N LEU A 83 -6.85 -26.77 1.71
CA LEU A 83 -6.01 -27.45 0.72
C LEU A 83 -5.82 -28.95 1.04
N LEU A 84 -5.63 -29.30 2.32
CA LEU A 84 -5.53 -30.70 2.77
C LEU A 84 -6.86 -31.46 2.62
N ALA A 85 -7.99 -30.80 2.90
CA ALA A 85 -9.32 -31.38 2.69
C ALA A 85 -9.63 -31.60 1.20
N THR A 86 -9.19 -30.69 0.32
CA THR A 86 -9.40 -30.82 -1.12
C THR A 86 -8.52 -31.92 -1.76
N LEU A 87 -7.33 -32.19 -1.19
CA LEU A 87 -6.41 -33.23 -1.68
C LEU A 87 -6.71 -34.65 -1.14
N LEU A 88 -7.57 -34.79 -0.13
CA LEU A 88 -7.99 -36.09 0.42
C LEU A 88 -9.36 -36.56 -0.13
N TYR A 89 -9.98 -35.78 -1.01
CA TYR A 89 -11.26 -36.09 -1.67
C TYR A 89 -11.14 -36.26 -3.20
N TYR A 90 -9.92 -36.50 -3.70
CA TYR A 90 -9.65 -36.99 -5.05
C TYR A 90 -8.67 -38.16 -5.01
#